data_AF-A0A955TD14-F1
#
_entry.id   AF-A0A955TD14-F1
#
_cell.length_a   1.000
_cell.length_b   1.000
_cell.length_c   1.000
_cell.angle_alpha   90.00
_cell.angle_beta   90.00
_cell.angle_gamma   90.00
#
_symmetry.space_group_name_H-M   'P 1'
#
loop_
_entity.id
_entity.type
_entity.pdbx_description
1 polymer ?
#
loop_
_entity_poly.entity_id
_entity_poly.type
_entity_poly.pdbx_seq_one_letter_code
_entity_poly.pdbx_strand_id
1 'polypeptide(L)'
;MADLRLQDFPVVDEKKRLLGTLNFWQILEWAMPPYISQGDLPDVRFAPNLVRFHERLGELKPKSVTQVMNPHPPCARPDDSVLACAALIMKTPKTVYLLPVVEGDHQLVGIISAWDVIKEIAG
;
A
#
# COMPACT_ATOMS: atom_id res chain seq x y z
N MET A 1 8.67 19.77 12.02
CA MET A 1 8.74 18.57 11.16
C MET A 1 7.32 18.26 10.72
N ALA A 2 7.05 18.22 9.41
CA ALA A 2 5.72 17.89 8.92
C ALA A 2 5.36 16.47 9.40
N ASP A 3 4.19 16.33 10.01
CA ASP A 3 3.65 15.08 10.51
C ASP A 3 3.37 14.17 9.31
N LEU A 4 4.35 13.34 8.93
CA LEU A 4 4.28 12.46 7.77
C LEU A 4 3.24 11.37 8.05
N ARG A 5 2.00 11.62 7.62
CA ARG A 5 0.93 10.63 7.60
C ARG A 5 1.15 9.65 6.45
N LEU A 6 2.20 8.85 6.55
CA LEU A 6 2.44 7.72 5.66
C LEU A 6 1.34 6.69 5.90
N GLN A 7 0.51 6.46 4.89
CA GLN A 7 -0.52 5.42 4.91
C GLN A 7 -0.01 4.11 4.33
N ASP A 8 1.16 4.14 3.70
CA ASP A 8 1.78 3.05 2.95
C ASP A 8 3.27 3.03 3.28
N PHE A 9 3.85 1.84 3.38
CA PHE A 9 5.17 1.61 3.94
C PHE A 9 5.97 0.67 3.03
N PRO A 10 7.08 1.15 2.42
CA PRO A 10 7.98 0.27 1.70
C PRO A 10 8.61 -0.75 2.64
N VAL A 11 8.61 -2.01 2.21
CA VAL A 11 9.24 -3.14 2.92
C VAL A 11 10.50 -3.48 2.16
N VAL A 12 11.64 -3.52 2.85
CA VAL A 12 12.95 -3.79 2.23
C VAL A 12 13.67 -4.94 2.91
N ASP A 13 14.60 -5.57 2.22
CA ASP A 13 15.55 -6.50 2.82
C ASP A 13 16.74 -5.76 3.48
N GLU A 14 17.67 -6.52 4.05
CA GLU A 14 18.89 -5.99 4.70
C GLU A 14 19.80 -5.19 3.75
N LYS A 15 19.67 -5.40 2.43
CA LYS A 15 20.43 -4.69 1.38
C LYS A 15 19.67 -3.48 0.83
N LYS A 16 18.54 -3.11 1.43
CA LYS A 16 17.61 -2.05 0.97
C LYS A 16 16.92 -2.34 -0.35
N ARG A 17 16.85 -3.59 -0.79
CA ARG A 17 16.07 -3.97 -1.97
C ARG A 17 14.60 -3.99 -1.60
N LEU A 18 13.75 -3.37 -2.42
CA LEU A 18 12.31 -3.34 -2.19
C LEU A 18 11.73 -4.75 -2.33
N LEU A 19 11.01 -5.19 -1.30
CA LEU A 19 10.28 -6.45 -1.28
C LEU A 19 8.79 -6.25 -1.57
N GLY A 20 8.26 -5.07 -1.28
CA GLY A 20 6.85 -4.74 -1.48
C GLY A 20 6.45 -3.47 -0.74
N THR A 21 5.14 -3.21 -0.67
CA THR A 21 4.58 -2.16 0.18
C THR A 21 3.47 -2.70 1.08
N LEU A 22 3.39 -2.17 2.30
CA LEU A 22 2.34 -2.49 3.26
C LEU A 22 1.56 -1.22 3.61
N ASN A 23 0.25 -1.24 3.39
CA ASN A 23 -0.65 -0.21 3.84
C ASN A 23 -1.86 -0.78 4.59
N PHE A 24 -2.67 0.12 5.15
CA PHE A 24 -3.84 -0.27 5.92
C PHE A 24 -4.87 -1.08 5.10
N TRP A 25 -4.96 -0.88 3.77
CA TRP A 25 -5.85 -1.69 2.94
C TRP A 25 -5.42 -3.15 2.88
N GLN A 26 -4.13 -3.47 2.82
CA GLN A 26 -3.71 -4.88 2.86
C GLN A 26 -4.04 -5.54 4.21
N ILE A 27 -3.90 -4.79 5.31
CA ILE A 27 -4.30 -5.27 6.64
C ILE A 27 -5.81 -5.54 6.68
N LEU A 28 -6.61 -4.61 6.17
CA LEU A 28 -8.06 -4.76 6.09
C LEU A 28 -8.47 -5.91 5.17
N GLU A 29 -7.92 -5.99 3.96
CA GLU A 29 -8.24 -7.03 2.99
C GLU A 29 -7.96 -8.43 3.56
N TRP A 30 -6.90 -8.56 4.35
CA TRP A 30 -6.58 -9.80 5.03
C TRP A 30 -7.56 -10.11 6.19
N ALA A 31 -7.84 -9.10 7.02
CA ALA A 31 -8.68 -9.27 8.20
C ALA A 31 -10.17 -9.44 7.86
N MET A 32 -10.63 -8.84 6.77
CA MET A 32 -12.03 -8.83 6.38
C MET A 32 -12.46 -10.17 5.79
N PRO A 33 -13.67 -10.67 6.13
CA PRO A 33 -14.24 -11.82 5.46
C PRO A 33 -14.40 -11.59 3.94
N PRO A 34 -14.13 -12.58 3.06
CA PRO A 34 -14.10 -12.40 1.61
C PRO A 34 -15.39 -11.85 1.01
N TYR A 35 -16.54 -12.24 1.55
CA TYR A 35 -17.85 -11.74 1.09
C TYR A 35 -18.07 -10.25 1.38
N ILE A 36 -17.29 -9.63 2.28
CA ILE A 36 -17.31 -8.17 2.50
C ILE A 36 -16.32 -7.48 1.57
N SER A 37 -15.11 -8.01 1.43
CA SER A 37 -14.09 -7.40 0.56
C SER A 37 -14.45 -7.47 -0.93
N GLN A 38 -15.22 -8.47 -1.35
CA GLN A 38 -15.68 -8.64 -2.74
C GLN A 38 -16.94 -7.82 -3.08
N GLY A 39 -17.57 -7.19 -2.10
CA GLY A 39 -18.75 -6.35 -2.32
C GLY A 39 -20.07 -7.11 -2.53
N ASP A 40 -20.09 -8.42 -2.32
CA ASP A 40 -21.26 -9.30 -2.49
C ASP A 40 -22.29 -9.17 -1.34
N LEU A 41 -22.09 -8.22 -0.43
CA LEU A 41 -22.95 -8.05 0.74
C LEU A 41 -23.93 -6.89 0.54
N PRO A 42 -25.25 -7.16 0.38
CA PRO A 42 -26.24 -6.11 0.22
C PRO A 42 -26.47 -5.30 1.51
N ASP A 43 -26.14 -5.84 2.69
CA ASP A 43 -26.23 -5.14 3.97
C ASP A 43 -25.35 -5.78 5.06
N VAL A 44 -24.48 -4.96 5.67
CA VAL A 44 -23.53 -5.36 6.73
C VAL A 44 -24.19 -5.87 8.01
N ARG A 45 -25.46 -5.52 8.24
CA ARG A 45 -26.23 -5.97 9.42
C ARG A 45 -26.52 -7.47 9.41
N PHE A 46 -26.46 -8.10 8.24
CA PHE A 46 -26.54 -9.56 8.09
C PHE A 46 -25.17 -10.23 8.08
N ALA A 47 -24.08 -9.55 8.45
CA ALA A 47 -22.79 -10.18 8.66
C ALA A 47 -22.69 -10.71 10.11
N PRO A 48 -23.03 -11.99 10.38
CA PRO A 48 -22.97 -12.56 11.75
C PRO A 48 -21.55 -12.60 12.33
N ASN A 49 -20.52 -12.30 11.53
CA ASN A 49 -19.13 -12.64 11.83
C ASN A 49 -18.24 -11.43 12.18
N LEU A 50 -18.78 -10.32 12.69
CA LEU A 50 -17.94 -9.25 13.28
C LEU A 50 -17.03 -9.79 14.39
N VAL A 51 -17.45 -10.85 15.09
CA VAL A 51 -16.60 -11.59 16.04
C VAL A 51 -15.37 -12.20 15.34
N ARG A 52 -15.56 -12.82 14.17
CA ARG A 52 -14.45 -13.39 13.38
C ARG A 52 -13.50 -12.33 12.84
N PHE A 53 -13.95 -11.10 12.64
CA PHE A 53 -13.05 -10.00 12.28
C PHE A 53 -12.02 -9.74 13.38
N HIS A 54 -12.44 -9.72 14.66
CA HIS A 54 -11.51 -9.59 15.77
C HIS A 54 -10.53 -10.78 15.86
N GLU A 55 -11.02 -12.01 15.63
CA GLU A 55 -10.18 -13.23 15.59
C GLU A 55 -9.14 -13.17 14.46
N ARG A 56 -9.55 -12.81 13.23
CA ARG A 56 -8.65 -12.65 12.08
C ARG A 56 -7.62 -11.54 12.29
N LEU A 57 -8.00 -10.43 12.90
CA LEU A 57 -7.01 -9.43 13.32
C LEU A 57 -6.01 -10.00 14.32
N GLY A 58 -6.45 -10.91 15.21
CA GLY A 58 -5.56 -11.67 16.10
C GLY A 58 -4.58 -12.57 15.34
N GLU A 59 -5.04 -13.22 14.27
CA GLU A 59 -4.21 -14.08 13.40
C GLU A 59 -3.15 -13.32 12.60
N LEU A 60 -3.29 -12.00 12.44
CA LEU A 60 -2.26 -11.16 11.83
C LEU A 60 -1.05 -10.96 12.74
N LYS A 61 -1.22 -11.01 14.07
CA LYS A 61 -0.13 -10.75 15.04
C LYS A 61 1.10 -11.65 14.82
N PRO A 62 0.98 -12.97 14.61
CA PRO A 62 2.13 -13.84 14.37
C PRO A 62 2.66 -13.79 12.93
N LYS A 63 1.98 -13.11 11.99
CA LYS A 63 2.39 -13.09 10.58
C LYS A 63 3.50 -12.09 10.34
N SER A 64 4.44 -12.45 9.47
CA SER A 64 5.45 -11.49 9.01
C SER A 64 4.83 -10.49 8.05
N VAL A 65 5.39 -9.27 8.00
CA VAL A 65 4.99 -8.23 7.03
C VAL A 65 5.02 -8.75 5.59
N THR A 66 6.01 -9.59 5.26
CA THR A 66 6.16 -10.20 3.94
C THR A 66 5.01 -11.14 3.53
N GLN A 67 4.21 -11.62 4.48
CA GLN A 67 3.02 -12.45 4.21
C GLN A 67 1.75 -11.62 3.94
N VAL A 68 1.78 -10.31 4.20
CA VAL A 68 0.60 -9.43 4.15
C VAL A 68 0.80 -8.28 3.16
N MET A 69 2.03 -7.82 2.94
CA MET A 69 2.36 -6.74 2.00
C MET A 69 1.90 -7.06 0.57
N ASN A 70 1.71 -6.02 -0.24
CA ASN A 70 1.68 -6.16 -1.70
C ASN A 70 3.11 -6.37 -2.21
N PRO A 71 3.46 -7.55 -2.77
CA PRO A 71 4.82 -7.83 -3.24
C PRO A 71 5.14 -7.19 -4.60
N HIS A 72 4.15 -6.67 -5.31
CA HIS A 72 4.34 -6.06 -6.64
C HIS A 72 3.77 -4.63 -6.68
N PRO A 73 4.31 -3.71 -5.88
CA PRO A 73 3.89 -2.33 -5.92
C PRO A 73 4.35 -1.66 -7.24
N PRO A 74 3.56 -0.73 -7.79
CA PRO A 74 4.01 0.15 -8.86
C PRO A 74 5.20 0.98 -8.36
N CYS A 75 6.28 1.04 -9.12
CA CYS A 75 7.50 1.77 -8.74
C CYS A 75 7.86 2.82 -9.79
N ALA A 76 8.44 3.93 -9.33
CA ALA A 76 9.08 4.93 -10.16
C ALA A 76 10.60 4.75 -10.20
N ARG A 77 11.26 5.41 -11.14
CA ARG A 77 12.72 5.54 -11.26
C ARG A 77 13.17 6.98 -10.90
N PRO A 78 14.42 7.18 -10.44
CA PRO A 78 14.91 8.52 -10.11
C PRO A 78 14.88 9.54 -11.26
N ASP A 79 14.95 9.05 -12.50
CA ASP A 79 14.93 9.82 -13.74
C ASP A 79 13.53 9.94 -14.36
N ASP A 80 12.50 9.35 -13.75
CA ASP A 80 11.13 9.52 -14.21
C ASP A 80 10.68 10.97 -14.01
N SER A 81 10.06 11.54 -15.05
CA SER A 81 9.43 12.85 -14.96
C SER A 81 8.25 12.85 -14.00
N VAL A 82 7.92 14.01 -13.42
CA VAL A 82 6.72 14.21 -12.58
C VAL A 82 5.45 13.74 -13.29
N LEU A 83 5.35 13.96 -14.60
CA LEU A 83 4.21 13.52 -15.41
C LEU A 83 4.15 11.99 -15.55
N ALA A 84 5.30 11.32 -15.65
CA ALA A 84 5.36 9.86 -15.66
C ALA A 84 4.90 9.30 -14.30
N CYS A 85 5.33 9.89 -13.19
CA CYS A 85 4.84 9.55 -11.85
C CYS A 85 3.32 9.76 -11.73
N ALA A 86 2.78 10.89 -12.22
CA ALA A 86 1.34 11.14 -12.23
C ALA A 86 0.57 10.07 -13.02
N ALA A 87 1.06 9.71 -14.22
CA ALA A 87 0.46 8.68 -15.04
C ALA A 87 0.53 7.29 -14.38
N LEU A 88 1.62 6.97 -13.68
CA LEU A 88 1.72 5.75 -12.88
C LEU A 88 0.66 5.74 -11.77
N ILE A 89 0.57 6.79 -10.96
CA ILE A 89 -0.44 6.89 -9.89
C ILE A 89 -1.86 6.71 -10.44
N MET A 90 -2.20 7.36 -11.56
CA MET A 90 -3.52 7.25 -12.18
C MET A 90 -3.89 5.84 -12.65
N LYS A 91 -2.90 5.01 -12.99
CA LYS A 91 -3.10 3.62 -13.41
C LYS A 91 -3.20 2.65 -12.24
N THR A 92 -2.95 3.10 -11.03
CA THR A 92 -2.92 2.24 -9.84
C THR A 92 -4.26 2.21 -9.13
N PRO A 93 -4.57 1.14 -8.39
CA PRO A 93 -5.74 1.12 -7.53
C PRO A 93 -5.72 2.31 -6.57
N LYS A 94 -6.90 2.85 -6.21
CA LYS A 94 -7.04 3.94 -5.23
C LYS A 94 -6.53 3.60 -3.83
N THR A 95 -6.14 2.35 -3.62
CA THR A 95 -5.55 1.82 -2.38
C THR A 95 -4.02 1.92 -2.35
N VAL A 96 -3.37 2.39 -3.43
CA VAL A 96 -1.95 2.72 -3.47
C VAL A 96 -1.77 4.19 -3.12
N TYR A 97 -0.98 4.47 -2.08
CA TYR A 97 -0.83 5.84 -1.55
C TYR A 97 0.54 6.46 -1.82
N LEU A 98 1.52 5.64 -2.18
CA LEU A 98 2.86 6.09 -2.54
C LEU A 98 3.43 5.23 -3.66
N LEU A 99 4.33 5.81 -4.44
CA LEU A 99 5.22 5.12 -5.36
C LEU A 99 6.60 5.00 -4.72
N PRO A 100 7.10 3.78 -4.47
CA PRO A 100 8.51 3.57 -4.16
C PRO A 100 9.35 4.01 -5.36
N VAL A 101 10.41 4.77 -5.11
CA VAL A 101 11.41 5.11 -6.12
C VAL A 101 12.58 4.15 -5.97
N VAL A 102 12.86 3.38 -7.01
CA VAL A 102 13.88 2.33 -6.98
C VAL A 102 14.88 2.48 -8.11
N GLU A 103 16.13 2.07 -7.88
CA GLU A 103 17.23 2.14 -8.85
C GLU A 103 18.02 0.81 -8.87
N GLY A 104 18.80 0.57 -9.94
CA GLY A 104 19.71 -0.57 -10.03
C GLY A 104 19.02 -1.92 -9.81
N ASP A 105 19.57 -2.73 -8.90
CA ASP A 105 19.02 -4.03 -8.45
C ASP A 105 17.83 -3.85 -7.49
N HIS A 106 16.84 -3.05 -7.90
CA HIS A 106 15.60 -2.79 -7.17
C HIS A 106 15.81 -2.18 -5.77
N GLN A 107 16.88 -1.39 -5.60
CA GLN A 107 17.20 -0.72 -4.35
C GLN A 107 16.25 0.46 -4.14
N LEU A 108 15.63 0.55 -2.97
CA LEU A 108 14.77 1.67 -2.59
C LEU A 108 15.64 2.91 -2.30
N VAL A 109 15.41 3.99 -3.05
CA VAL A 109 16.14 5.26 -2.90
C VAL A 109 15.25 6.42 -2.47
N GLY A 110 13.92 6.26 -2.54
CA GLY A 110 12.98 7.29 -2.09
C GLY A 110 11.53 6.85 -2.21
N ILE A 111 10.63 7.78 -1.93
CA ILE A 111 9.18 7.62 -2.11
C ILE A 111 8.59 8.89 -2.71
N ILE A 112 7.53 8.74 -3.51
CA ILE A 112 6.74 9.85 -4.04
C ILE A 112 5.27 9.57 -3.72
N SER A 113 4.61 10.48 -3.01
CA SER A 113 3.16 10.44 -2.82
C SER A 113 2.43 11.21 -3.92
N ALA A 114 1.13 10.95 -4.08
CA ALA A 114 0.28 11.76 -4.94
C ALA A 114 0.30 13.25 -4.55
N TRP A 115 0.50 13.55 -3.26
CA TRP A 115 0.58 14.92 -2.78
C TRP A 115 1.88 15.62 -3.19
N ASP A 116 2.99 14.88 -3.28
CA ASP A 116 4.26 15.43 -3.78
C ASP A 116 4.13 15.80 -5.26
N VAL A 117 3.48 14.95 -6.06
CA VAL A 117 3.16 15.23 -7.47
C VAL A 117 2.26 16.47 -7.61
N ILE A 118 1.21 16.57 -6.78
CA ILE A 118 0.30 17.73 -6.80
C ILE A 118 1.04 19.02 -6.44
N LYS A 119 1.86 19.01 -5.38
CA LYS A 119 2.64 20.18 -4.96
C LYS A 119 3.57 20.67 -6.07
N GLU A 120 4.27 19.75 -6.72
CA GLU A 120 5.21 20.10 -7.79
C GLU A 120 4.50 20.69 -9.02
N ILE A 121 3.30 20.19 -9.35
CA ILE A 121 2.50 20.73 -10.45
C ILE A 121 1.84 22.07 -10.08
N ALA A 122 1.45 22.24 -8.81
CA ALA A 122 0.69 23.39 -8.34
C ALA A 122 1.55 24.64 -8.06
N GLY A 123 2.85 24.48 -7.80
CA GLY A 123 3.78 25.57 -7.47
C GLY A 123 3.76 25.94 -5.99
#